data_AF-A0A9E5UUV2-F1
#
_entry.id   AF-A0A9E5UUV2-F1
#
_cell.length_a   1.000
_cell.length_b   1.000
_cell.length_c   1.000
_cell.angle_alpha   90.00
_cell.angle_beta   90.00
_cell.angle_gamma   90.00
#
_symmetry.space_group_name_H-M   'P 1'
#
loop_
_entity.id
_entity.type
_entity.pdbx_description
1 polymer ?
#
loop_
_entity_poly.entity_id
_entity_poly.type
_entity_poly.pdbx_seq_one_letter_code
_entity_poly.pdbx_strand_id
1 'polypeptide(L)' 'MSKQLCLIRHAKAKEIKPEQADFDRKLAKRGRADAEVMAQQLLSLSLKPDLLYCSPAERTRETVEIFAQVLGYATEK' A
#
# COMPACT_ATOMS: atom_id res chain seq x y z
N MET A 1 -23.35 -15.04 5.05
CA MET A 1 -22.00 -14.69 4.57
C MET A 1 -21.53 -13.45 5.32
N SER A 2 -20.45 -13.54 6.09
CA SER A 2 -19.81 -12.38 6.73
C SER A 2 -18.87 -11.70 5.74
N LYS A 3 -18.83 -10.37 5.75
CA LYS A 3 -17.82 -9.60 5.01
C LYS A 3 -16.62 -9.38 5.91
N GLN A 4 -15.43 -9.44 5.34
CA GLN A 4 -14.18 -9.11 6.03
C GLN A 4 -13.64 -7.78 5.50
N LEU A 5 -13.15 -6.95 6.41
CA LEU A 5 -12.51 -5.67 6.09
C LEU A 5 -11.09 -5.69 6.63
N CYS A 6 -10.11 -5.53 5.75
CA CYS A 6 -8.71 -5.36 6.13
C CYS A 6 -8.37 -3.86 6.14
N LEU A 7 -7.85 -3.36 7.27
CA LEU A 7 -7.42 -1.97 7.40
C LEU A 7 -5.91 -1.92 7.48
N ILE A 8 -5.28 -1.26 6.52
CA ILE A 8 -3.82 -1.15 6.40
C ILE A 8 -3.46 0.33 6.34
N ARG A 9 -2.53 0.75 7.19
CA ARG A 9 -1.92 2.08 7.12
C ARG A 9 -0.85 2.08 6.03
N HIS A 10 -0.70 3.19 5.30
CA HIS A 10 0.41 3.35 4.36
C HIS A 10 1.77 3.06 5.00
N ALA A 11 2.70 2.54 4.21
CA ALA A 11 4.06 2.30 4.68
C ALA A 11 4.83 3.61 4.92
N LYS A 12 6.08 3.49 5.39
CA LYS A 12 6.90 4.65 5.76
C LYS A 12 7.13 5.59 4.55
N ALA A 13 6.61 6.80 4.65
CA ALA A 13 6.85 7.87 3.69
C ALA A 13 8.23 8.52 3.87
N LYS A 14 8.74 9.17 2.82
CA LYS A 14 9.88 10.08 2.92
C LYS A 14 9.53 11.24 3.86
N GLU A 15 10.56 11.82 4.47
CA GLU A 15 10.39 13.09 5.18
C GLU A 15 9.94 14.18 4.22
N ILE A 16 9.14 15.11 4.73
CA ILE A 16 8.64 16.23 3.95
C ILE A 16 9.79 17.20 3.70
N LYS A 17 9.95 17.65 2.45
CA LYS A 17 10.88 18.73 2.09
C LYS A 17 10.16 20.07 2.16
N PRO A 18 10.86 21.20 2.39
CA PRO A 18 10.23 22.52 2.52
C PRO A 18 9.31 22.89 1.35
N GLU A 19 9.70 22.55 0.12
CA GLU A 19 8.93 22.84 -1.11
C GLU A 19 7.94 21.73 -1.52
N GLN A 20 7.77 20.67 -0.72
CA GLN A 20 6.93 19.52 -1.08
C GLN A 20 5.62 19.48 -0.29
N ALA A 21 4.49 19.39 -0.98
CA ALA A 21 3.21 19.15 -0.34
C ALA A 21 3.16 17.78 0.34
N ASP A 22 2.52 17.68 1.52
CA ASP A 22 2.40 16.39 2.23
C ASP A 22 1.73 15.31 1.38
N PHE A 23 0.74 15.72 0.58
CA PHE A 23 -0.03 14.84 -0.28
C PHE A 23 0.84 14.08 -1.30
N ASP A 24 1.89 14.75 -1.81
CA ASP A 24 2.81 14.22 -2.83
C ASP A 24 3.98 13.43 -2.23
N ARG A 25 3.98 13.21 -0.90
CA ARG A 25 5.04 12.45 -0.24
C ARG A 25 4.97 10.98 -0.66
N LYS A 26 6.00 10.56 -1.39
CA LYS A 26 6.24 9.15 -1.77
C LYS A 26 6.79 8.32 -0.62
N LEU A 27 6.76 6.99 -0.75
CA LEU A 27 7.40 6.07 0.17
C LEU A 27 8.91 6.27 0.22
N ALA A 28 9.49 6.05 1.40
CA ALA A 28 10.92 5.88 1.56
C ALA A 28 11.36 4.52 0.99
N LYS A 29 12.67 4.32 0.77
CA LYS A 29 13.19 3.01 0.31
C LYS A 29 12.79 1.89 1.26
N ARG A 30 12.95 2.12 2.57
CA ARG A 30 12.49 1.19 3.62
C ARG A 30 10.97 0.96 3.56
N GLY A 31 10.18 2.01 3.34
CA GLY A 31 8.72 1.88 3.24
C GLY A 31 8.25 0.99 2.10
N ARG A 32 8.94 1.00 0.95
CA ARG A 32 8.62 0.08 -0.17
C ARG A 32 8.89 -1.38 0.23
N ALA A 33 10.06 -1.65 0.82
CA ALA A 33 10.39 -2.98 1.33
C ALA A 33 9.42 -3.45 2.42
N ASP A 34 9.05 -2.57 3.37
CA ASP A 34 8.06 -2.88 4.40
C ASP A 34 6.69 -3.22 3.77
N ALA A 35 6.26 -2.49 2.72
CA ALA A 35 5.02 -2.77 2.00
C ALA A 35 5.02 -4.14 1.32
N GLU A 36 6.13 -4.53 0.68
CA GLU A 36 6.30 -5.86 0.09
C GLU A 36 6.18 -6.96 1.15
N VAL A 37 6.88 -6.81 2.28
CA VAL A 37 6.83 -7.78 3.40
C VAL A 37 5.41 -7.90 3.95
N MET A 38 4.71 -6.79 4.16
CA MET A 38 3.32 -6.81 4.66
C MET A 38 2.38 -7.50 3.66
N ALA A 39 2.53 -7.26 2.36
CA ALA A 39 1.71 -7.92 1.34
C ALA A 39 1.97 -9.44 1.28
N GLN A 40 3.23 -9.87 1.40
CA GLN A 40 3.59 -11.29 1.48
C GLN A 40 3.02 -11.96 2.74
N GLN A 41 3.04 -11.27 3.88
CA GLN A 41 2.40 -11.76 5.10
C GLN A 41 0.89 -11.96 4.91
N LEU A 42 0.22 -11.06 4.20
CA LEU A 42 -1.21 -11.19 3.90
C LEU A 42 -1.50 -12.47 3.12
N LEU A 43 -0.66 -12.82 2.13
CA LEU A 43 -0.73 -14.11 1.41
C LEU A 43 -0.50 -15.30 2.34
N SER A 44 0.50 -15.24 3.23
CA SER A 44 0.75 -16.34 4.18
C SER A 44 -0.40 -16.60 5.13
N LEU A 45 -1.21 -15.58 5.41
CA LEU A 45 -2.43 -15.68 6.22
C LEU A 45 -3.64 -16.12 5.40
N SER A 46 -3.46 -16.45 4.11
CA SER A 46 -4.54 -16.76 3.15
C SER A 46 -5.58 -15.64 3.05
N LEU A 47 -5.16 -14.39 3.29
CA LEU A 47 -6.00 -13.20 3.17
C LEU A 47 -5.76 -12.57 1.81
N LYS A 48 -6.74 -12.73 0.90
CA LYS A 48 -6.71 -12.09 -0.42
C LYS A 48 -8.02 -11.31 -0.61
N PRO A 49 -8.04 -9.99 -0.35
CA PRO A 49 -9.25 -9.17 -0.48
C PRO A 49 -9.84 -9.21 -1.89
N ASP A 50 -11.17 -9.14 -2.03
CA ASP A 50 -11.76 -9.05 -3.38
C ASP A 50 -11.53 -7.68 -4.03
N LEU A 51 -11.33 -6.64 -3.21
CA LEU A 51 -11.20 -5.25 -3.62
C LEU A 51 -10.11 -4.55 -2.82
N LEU A 52 -9.40 -3.62 -3.46
CA LEU A 52 -8.42 -2.73 -2.83
C LEU A 52 -8.87 -1.28 -3.01
N TYR A 53 -8.94 -0.54 -1.91
CA TYR A 53 -9.21 0.90 -1.90
C TYR A 53 -8.08 1.60 -1.17
N CYS A 54 -7.72 2.80 -1.64
CA CYS A 54 -6.72 3.63 -0.98
C CYS A 54 -7.11 5.11 -1.00
N SER A 55 -6.55 5.88 -0.06
CA SER A 55 -6.57 7.33 -0.14
C SER A 55 -5.80 7.81 -1.39
N PRO A 56 -6.15 8.97 -1.97
CA PRO A 56 -5.51 9.46 -3.18
C PRO A 56 -4.08 10.00 -2.96
N ALA A 57 -3.57 10.07 -1.72
CA ALA A 57 -2.20 10.51 -1.45
C ALA A 57 -1.15 9.56 -2.05
N GLU A 58 0.00 10.09 -2.44
CA GLU A 58 1.00 9.32 -3.20
C GLU A 58 1.58 8.14 -2.41
N ARG A 59 1.83 8.31 -1.10
CA ARG A 59 2.26 7.20 -0.20
C ARG A 59 1.26 6.06 -0.12
N THR A 60 -0.05 6.34 -0.16
CA THR A 60 -1.09 5.30 -0.10
C THR A 60 -1.23 4.60 -1.44
N ARG A 61 -1.12 5.33 -2.55
CA ARG A 61 -1.04 4.76 -3.90
C ARG A 61 0.15 3.83 -4.09
N GLU A 62 1.37 4.29 -3.79
CA GLU A 62 2.55 3.43 -3.90
C GLU A 62 2.44 2.19 -2.99
N THR A 63 1.84 2.32 -1.79
CA THR A 63 1.62 1.15 -0.91
C THR A 63 0.64 0.16 -1.57
N VAL A 64 -0.50 0.63 -2.09
CA VAL A 64 -1.51 -0.28 -2.68
C VAL A 64 -1.03 -0.89 -3.99
N GLU A 65 -0.24 -0.18 -4.79
CA GLU A 65 0.39 -0.69 -6.01
C GLU A 65 1.32 -1.87 -5.71
N ILE A 66 2.15 -1.75 -4.67
CA ILE A 66 3.02 -2.84 -4.21
C ILE A 66 2.19 -4.04 -3.75
N PHE A 67 1.14 -3.79 -2.96
CA PHE A 67 0.20 -4.85 -2.56
C PHE A 67 -0.45 -5.50 -3.78
N ALA A 68 -0.85 -4.70 -4.77
CA ALA A 68 -1.50 -5.22 -5.96
C ALA A 68 -0.58 -6.13 -6.78
N GLN A 69 0.69 -5.74 -6.93
CA GLN A 69 1.70 -6.57 -7.59
C GLN A 69 1.93 -7.88 -6.85
N VAL A 70 2.11 -7.84 -5.52
CA VAL A 70 2.35 -9.04 -4.71
C VAL A 70 1.13 -9.98 -4.68
N LEU A 71 -0.07 -9.42 -4.53
CA LEU A 71 -1.31 -10.19 -4.46
C LEU A 71 -1.81 -10.66 -5.85
N GLY A 72 -1.18 -10.17 -6.92
CA GLY A 72 -1.47 -10.54 -8.30
C GLY A 72 -2.77 -9.93 -8.82
N TYR A 73 -3.09 -8.69 -8.46
CA TYR A 73 -4.18 -7.95 -9.10
C TYR A 73 -3.69 -7.23 -10.35
N ALA A 74 -4.57 -7.11 -11.35
CA ALA A 74 -4.34 -6.22 -12.46
C ALA A 74 -4.32 -4.78 -11.95
N THR A 75 -3.21 -4.07 -12.18
CA THR A 75 -3.15 -2.64 -11.95
C THR A 75 -3.61 -1.95 -13.23
N GLU A 76 -4.86 -1.50 -13.26
CA GLU A 76 -5.28 -0.55 -14.29
C GLU A 76 -4.55 0.77 -14.00
N LYS A 77 -3.82 1.27 -15.00
CA LYS A 77 -3.06 2.53 -14.92
C LYS A 77 -3.97 3.75 -14.92
#